data_AF-A0A2N1QVW2-F1
#
_entry.id   AF-A0A2N1QVW2-F1
#
_cell.length_a   1.000
_cell.length_b   1.000
_cell.length_c   1.000
_cell.angle_alpha   90.00
_cell.angle_beta   90.00
_cell.angle_gamma   90.00
#
_symmetry.space_group_name_H-M   'P 1'
#
loop_
_entity.id
_entity.type
_entity.pdbx_description
1 polymer ?
#
loop_
_entity_poly.entity_id
_entity_poly.type
_entity_poly.pdbx_seq_one_letter_code
_entity_poly.pdbx_strand_id
1 'polypeptide(L)'
;MAERTFHADYSLSPTQVGLAGRFARIVAKAKAEGRDALTEVEGLAMLEAMGVAAPRHHFVASSAAYAALAQTAPGAKAPEGSASLLFEGPRAVVKVISPDILHKTEAGGVAIVANETQAILEAIRLMETRFTDFAVEGYTINEFVQFEPRLGHEMIFGYRFAPDFGPVVSFGPGGIFTEFLAGSFKPGSANLCFSPRTATRDTVREALEGSVVHGLVSAGLRNTKPSISGEELVDALMKFLEASEALAASGVSEFEVNPMVIRKYLGMASRLVALDCLVKLKDFASIGLTSTIEAMPHNADQDSRPVENIGRILEPASAAIIGVSEKGMNNGRIILRNLLENGFDPARIYIVKPGASSIDGCRCVPDIAQLPEKVDLFVL
;
A
#
# COMPACT_ATOMS: atom_id res chain seq x y z
N MET A 1 -26.45 -30.14 -4.93
CA MET A 1 -25.13 -29.78 -5.49
C MET A 1 -24.09 -30.26 -4.49
N ALA A 2 -23.07 -31.00 -4.93
CA ALA A 2 -21.96 -31.35 -4.04
C ALA A 2 -21.23 -30.06 -3.66
N GLU A 3 -21.07 -29.80 -2.37
CA GLU A 3 -20.28 -28.67 -1.85
C GLU A 3 -18.88 -28.77 -2.45
N ARG A 4 -18.52 -27.88 -3.38
CA ARG A 4 -17.14 -27.75 -3.83
C ARG A 4 -16.41 -26.99 -2.74
N THR A 5 -15.72 -27.72 -1.87
CA THR A 5 -14.81 -27.12 -0.91
C THR A 5 -13.69 -26.41 -1.68
N PHE A 6 -13.67 -25.07 -1.62
CA PHE A 6 -12.59 -24.28 -2.18
C PHE A 6 -11.45 -24.25 -1.18
N HIS A 7 -10.35 -24.91 -1.52
CA HIS A 7 -9.09 -24.78 -0.79
C HIS A 7 -8.34 -23.59 -1.37
N ALA A 8 -8.08 -22.58 -0.53
CA ALA A 8 -7.32 -21.43 -0.94
C ALA A 8 -5.84 -21.81 -1.03
N ASP A 9 -5.23 -21.62 -2.20
CA ASP A 9 -3.79 -21.78 -2.38
C ASP A 9 -3.08 -20.52 -1.88
N TYR A 10 -2.38 -20.62 -0.76
CA TYR A 10 -1.58 -19.53 -0.17
C TYR A 10 -0.11 -19.58 -0.58
N SER A 11 0.29 -20.53 -1.43
CA SER A 11 1.68 -20.69 -1.85
C SER A 11 2.15 -19.51 -2.68
N LEU A 12 3.42 -19.15 -2.50
CA LEU A 12 4.10 -18.17 -3.32
C LEU A 12 4.67 -18.85 -4.58
N SER A 13 4.64 -18.15 -5.70
CA SER A 13 5.39 -18.56 -6.89
C SER A 13 6.91 -18.61 -6.61
N PRO A 14 7.71 -19.36 -7.38
CA PRO A 14 9.16 -19.44 -7.18
C PRO A 14 9.87 -18.06 -7.16
N THR A 15 9.42 -17.13 -8.00
CA THR A 15 9.94 -15.75 -8.03
C THR A 15 9.64 -15.01 -6.73
N GLN A 16 8.42 -15.17 -6.20
CA GLN A 16 8.01 -14.56 -4.94
C GLN A 16 8.74 -15.19 -3.75
N VAL A 17 8.97 -16.51 -3.72
CA VAL A 17 9.78 -17.17 -2.69
C VAL A 17 11.20 -16.60 -2.67
N GLY A 18 11.81 -16.43 -3.86
CA GLY A 18 13.13 -15.83 -3.98
C GLY A 18 13.17 -14.38 -3.48
N LEU A 19 12.13 -13.59 -3.75
CA LEU A 19 11.99 -12.22 -3.25
C LEU A 19 11.73 -12.18 -1.74
N ALA A 20 10.85 -13.04 -1.23
CA ALA A 20 10.55 -13.17 0.19
C ALA A 20 11.82 -13.51 0.99
N GLY A 21 12.67 -14.41 0.47
CA GLY A 21 13.98 -14.70 1.07
C GLY A 21 14.92 -13.49 1.11
N ARG A 22 14.87 -12.58 0.13
CA ARG A 22 15.62 -11.30 0.19
C ARG A 22 15.06 -10.39 1.27
N PHE A 23 13.74 -10.23 1.33
CA PHE A 23 13.07 -9.43 2.34
C PHE A 23 13.30 -9.97 3.75
N ALA A 24 13.24 -11.28 3.96
CA ALA A 24 13.53 -11.92 5.24
C ALA A 24 14.92 -11.54 5.77
N ARG A 25 15.94 -11.46 4.89
CA ARG A 25 17.28 -11.01 5.29
C ARG A 25 17.30 -9.53 5.67
N ILE A 26 16.56 -8.68 4.97
CA ILE A 26 16.47 -7.24 5.28
C ILE A 26 15.80 -7.01 6.63
N VAL A 27 14.68 -7.69 6.90
CA VAL A 27 13.91 -7.50 8.15
C VAL A 27 14.50 -8.25 9.35
N ALA A 28 15.49 -9.11 9.15
CA ALA A 28 16.01 -10.00 10.20
C ALA A 28 16.55 -9.24 11.41
N LYS A 29 17.34 -8.18 11.17
CA LYS A 29 17.90 -7.32 12.23
C LYS A 29 16.76 -6.67 13.03
N ALA A 30 15.83 -6.01 12.33
CA ALA A 30 14.69 -5.34 12.95
C ALA A 30 13.84 -6.28 13.81
N LYS A 31 13.54 -7.48 13.30
CA LYS A 31 12.79 -8.50 14.06
C LYS A 31 13.55 -9.00 15.28
N ALA A 32 14.86 -9.23 15.16
CA ALA A 32 15.68 -9.68 16.29
C ALA A 32 15.78 -8.62 17.39
N GLU A 33 15.72 -7.34 17.03
CA GLU A 33 15.70 -6.19 17.94
C GLU A 33 14.29 -5.88 18.47
N GLY A 34 13.25 -6.59 18.03
CA GLY A 34 11.87 -6.36 18.43
C GLY A 34 11.25 -5.07 17.88
N ARG A 35 11.82 -4.51 16.80
CA ARG A 35 11.30 -3.30 16.14
C ARG A 35 10.01 -3.60 15.37
N ASP A 36 9.07 -2.66 15.42
CA ASP A 36 7.82 -2.67 14.65
C ASP A 36 7.93 -1.93 13.32
N ALA A 37 9.08 -1.32 13.03
CA ALA A 37 9.36 -0.62 11.78
C ALA A 37 10.82 -0.80 11.33
N LEU A 38 11.01 -0.69 10.01
CA LEU A 38 12.34 -0.64 9.41
C LEU A 38 12.90 0.79 9.42
N THR A 39 14.22 0.88 9.46
CA THR A 39 14.93 2.11 9.15
C THR A 39 14.78 2.44 7.65
N GLU A 40 15.05 3.69 7.28
CA GLU A 40 14.99 4.10 5.88
C GLU A 40 15.94 3.27 4.99
N VAL A 41 17.16 2.97 5.44
CA VAL A 41 18.14 2.20 4.65
C VAL A 41 17.61 0.78 4.37
N GLU A 42 17.00 0.15 5.37
CA GLU A 42 16.35 -1.16 5.21
C GLU A 42 15.16 -1.09 4.24
N GLY A 43 14.33 -0.04 4.35
CA GLY A 43 13.21 0.19 3.43
C GLY A 43 13.65 0.46 1.98
N LEU A 44 14.70 1.26 1.78
CA LEU A 44 15.30 1.52 0.46
C LEU A 44 15.86 0.23 -0.16
N ALA A 45 16.48 -0.65 0.64
CA ALA A 45 16.93 -1.96 0.18
C ALA A 45 15.75 -2.86 -0.27
N MET A 46 14.58 -2.74 0.35
CA MET A 46 13.37 -3.44 -0.13
C MET A 46 12.90 -2.88 -1.48
N LEU A 47 12.88 -1.55 -1.65
CA LEU A 47 12.54 -0.92 -2.94
C LEU A 47 13.47 -1.38 -4.05
N GLU A 48 14.78 -1.42 -3.80
CA GLU A 48 15.76 -1.90 -4.75
C GLU A 48 15.51 -3.37 -5.13
N ALA A 49 15.21 -4.22 -4.14
CA ALA A 49 14.87 -5.63 -4.37
C ALA A 49 13.57 -5.84 -5.17
N MET A 50 12.66 -4.87 -5.15
CA MET A 50 11.44 -4.79 -5.98
C MET A 50 11.69 -4.19 -7.37
N GLY A 51 12.89 -3.65 -7.64
CA GLY A 51 13.20 -2.92 -8.86
C GLY A 51 12.57 -1.52 -8.91
N VAL A 52 12.22 -0.94 -7.77
CA VAL A 52 11.74 0.44 -7.64
C VAL A 52 12.96 1.35 -7.49
N ALA A 53 13.04 2.40 -8.31
CA ALA A 53 14.17 3.31 -8.26
C ALA A 53 14.11 4.21 -7.02
N ALA A 54 15.27 4.41 -6.40
CA ALA A 54 15.46 5.26 -5.24
C ALA A 54 16.73 6.12 -5.41
N PRO A 55 16.88 7.23 -4.66
CA PRO A 55 18.11 8.02 -4.66
C PRO A 55 19.32 7.15 -4.32
N ARG A 56 20.41 7.33 -5.07
CA ARG A 56 21.73 6.85 -4.64
C ARG A 56 22.06 7.44 -3.28
N HIS A 57 22.61 6.63 -2.40
CA HIS A 57 22.91 7.05 -1.04
C HIS A 57 24.15 6.36 -0.47
N HIS A 58 24.75 7.01 0.53
CA HIS A 58 25.84 6.49 1.33
C HIS A 58 25.43 6.56 2.80
N PHE A 59 25.63 5.47 3.54
CA PHE A 59 25.43 5.45 4.98
C PHE A 59 26.75 5.74 5.71
N VAL A 60 26.69 6.57 6.75
CA VAL A 60 27.81 6.82 7.68
C VAL A 60 27.31 6.82 9.11
N ALA A 61 28.10 6.25 10.03
CA ALA A 61 27.71 6.14 11.44
C ALA A 61 27.78 7.48 12.20
N SER A 62 28.63 8.42 11.75
CA SER A 62 28.85 9.71 12.45
C SER A 62 29.57 10.72 11.56
N SER A 63 29.65 11.97 12.02
CA SER A 63 30.45 13.03 11.42
C SER A 63 31.94 12.66 11.39
N ALA A 64 32.44 11.98 12.42
CA ALA A 64 33.81 11.48 12.48
C ALA A 64 34.08 10.40 11.42
N ALA A 65 33.15 9.45 11.25
CA ALA A 65 33.25 8.42 10.21
C ALA A 65 33.21 9.04 8.81
N TYR A 66 32.32 10.00 8.57
CA TYR A 66 32.26 10.74 7.31
C TYR A 66 33.57 11.48 7.02
N ALA A 67 34.12 12.21 8.00
CA ALA A 67 35.37 12.93 7.85
C ALA A 67 36.55 12.00 7.51
N ALA A 68 36.62 10.81 8.13
CA ALA A 68 37.65 9.83 7.83
C ALA A 68 37.55 9.32 6.38
N LEU A 69 36.35 8.97 5.92
CA LEU A 69 36.13 8.55 4.52
C LEU A 69 36.46 9.68 3.54
N ALA A 70 36.06 10.90 3.85
CA ALA A 70 36.32 12.06 3.00
C ALA A 70 37.80 12.43 2.88
N GLN A 71 38.61 12.16 3.91
CA GLN A 71 40.06 12.39 3.89
C GLN A 71 40.82 11.36 3.05
N THR A 72 40.28 10.15 2.87
CA THR A 72 40.87 9.14 1.97
C THR A 72 40.61 9.41 0.49
N ALA A 73 39.73 10.38 0.18
CA ALA A 73 39.25 10.67 -1.17
C ALA A 73 40.06 11.71 -2.00
N PRO A 74 40.94 12.60 -1.47
CA PRO A 74 41.72 13.50 -2.30
C PRO A 74 43.21 13.12 -2.33
N GLY A 75 43.67 12.61 -3.48
CA GLY A 75 45.09 12.70 -3.88
C GLY A 75 46.04 11.54 -3.53
N ALA A 76 45.63 10.54 -2.75
CA ALA A 76 46.29 9.24 -2.79
C ALA A 76 45.71 8.44 -3.96
N LYS A 77 46.50 7.57 -4.62
CA LYS A 77 45.94 6.59 -5.56
C LYS A 77 44.83 5.83 -4.84
N ALA A 78 43.59 6.23 -5.09
CA ALA A 78 42.41 5.51 -4.67
C ALA A 78 42.64 4.05 -5.07
N PRO A 79 42.55 3.08 -4.13
CA PRO A 79 42.46 1.70 -4.55
C PRO A 79 41.29 1.62 -5.54
N GLU A 80 41.48 0.94 -6.68
CA GLU A 80 40.45 0.76 -7.70
C GLU A 80 39.13 0.35 -7.01
N GLY A 81 38.14 1.25 -7.03
CA GLY A 81 36.84 1.04 -6.38
C GLY A 81 36.44 2.02 -5.25
N SER A 82 37.26 3.00 -4.84
CA SER A 82 36.77 4.02 -3.88
C SER A 82 35.83 5.02 -4.58
N ALA A 83 34.52 4.76 -4.51
CA ALA A 83 33.51 5.67 -5.05
C ALA A 83 33.57 7.03 -4.34
N SER A 84 33.50 8.12 -5.12
CA SER A 84 33.28 9.48 -4.59
C SER A 84 32.05 9.49 -3.68
N LEU A 85 32.16 10.11 -2.50
CA LEU A 85 31.01 10.36 -1.60
C LEU A 85 30.10 11.50 -2.07
N LEU A 86 30.54 12.26 -3.07
CA LEU A 86 29.78 13.35 -3.67
C LEU A 86 29.02 12.86 -4.90
N PHE A 87 27.83 13.42 -5.09
CA PHE A 87 26.95 13.11 -6.21
C PHE A 87 27.16 14.04 -7.40
N GLU A 88 26.37 13.87 -8.46
CA GLU A 88 26.30 14.85 -9.54
C GLU A 88 25.41 16.03 -9.15
N GLY A 89 25.83 17.23 -9.52
CA GLY A 89 25.08 18.47 -9.26
C GLY A 89 25.43 19.15 -7.94
N PRO A 90 24.84 20.33 -7.66
CA PRO A 90 25.30 21.21 -6.60
C PRO A 90 24.71 20.90 -5.21
N ARG A 91 23.79 19.94 -5.09
CA ARG A 91 23.07 19.66 -3.84
C ARG A 91 23.10 18.19 -3.46
N ALA A 92 23.09 17.94 -2.16
CA ALA A 92 22.93 16.62 -1.54
C ALA A 92 21.88 16.70 -0.42
N VAL A 93 21.37 15.55 0.00
CA VAL A 93 20.40 15.45 1.11
C VAL A 93 20.98 14.60 2.22
N VAL A 94 21.15 15.17 3.40
CA VAL A 94 21.54 14.45 4.61
C VAL A 94 20.28 14.09 5.38
N LYS A 95 20.14 12.83 5.79
CA LYS A 95 19.03 12.37 6.63
C LYS A 95 19.53 11.62 7.85
N VAL A 96 18.91 11.83 9.00
CA VAL A 96 19.16 11.04 10.22
C VAL A 96 18.50 9.67 10.10
N ILE A 97 19.19 8.63 10.57
CA ILE A 97 18.68 7.27 10.64
C ILE A 97 18.52 6.90 12.12
N SER A 98 17.26 6.75 12.54
CA SER A 98 16.89 6.34 13.89
C SER A 98 15.61 5.50 13.83
N PRO A 99 15.54 4.36 14.53
CA PRO A 99 14.30 3.60 14.71
C PRO A 99 13.17 4.43 15.33
N ASP A 100 13.51 5.43 16.14
CA ASP A 100 12.56 6.25 16.89
C ASP A 100 12.01 7.43 16.05
N ILE A 101 12.59 7.69 14.87
CA ILE A 101 12.25 8.86 14.04
C ILE A 101 11.74 8.38 12.67
N LEU A 102 10.46 8.00 12.63
CA LEU A 102 9.80 7.61 11.38
C LEU A 102 9.46 8.85 10.51
N HIS A 103 8.95 9.93 11.11
CA HIS A 103 8.59 11.18 10.44
C HIS A 103 9.72 12.23 10.49
N LYS A 104 10.82 11.93 9.78
CA LYS A 104 12.08 12.70 9.84
C LYS A 104 11.92 14.18 9.50
N THR A 105 11.16 14.53 8.46
CA THR A 105 11.02 15.92 7.99
C THR A 105 10.47 16.83 9.08
N GLU A 106 9.42 16.39 9.78
CA GLU A 106 8.78 17.15 10.86
C GLU A 106 9.71 17.32 12.08
N ALA A 107 10.54 16.30 12.35
CA ALA A 107 11.55 16.34 13.39
C ALA A 107 12.79 17.19 13.03
N GLY A 108 12.90 17.65 11.77
CA GLY A 108 14.09 18.32 11.23
C GLY A 108 15.27 17.38 10.99
N GLY A 109 14.98 16.10 10.76
CA GLY A 109 15.94 15.03 10.46
C GLY A 109 16.34 14.94 8.99
N VAL A 110 16.00 15.94 8.17
CA VAL A 110 16.36 16.03 6.75
C VAL A 110 16.95 17.41 6.48
N ALA A 111 18.11 17.45 5.83
CA ALA A 111 18.78 18.69 5.43
C ALA A 111 19.20 18.63 3.96
N ILE A 112 18.80 19.63 3.18
CA ILE A 112 19.32 19.84 1.82
C ILE A 112 20.52 20.78 1.93
N VAL A 113 21.69 20.32 1.49
CA VAL A 113 22.96 21.04 1.59
C VAL A 113 23.67 21.16 0.25
N ALA A 114 24.69 22.01 0.19
CA ALA A 114 25.64 21.98 -0.93
C ALA A 114 26.30 20.59 -1.01
N ASN A 115 26.48 20.07 -2.22
CA ASN A 115 27.14 18.79 -2.47
C ASN A 115 28.66 18.93 -2.33
N GLU A 116 29.09 19.29 -1.14
CA GLU A 116 30.47 19.57 -0.76
C GLU A 116 30.76 18.90 0.57
N THR A 117 31.95 18.31 0.70
CA THR A 117 32.36 17.57 1.90
C THR A 117 32.13 18.37 3.19
N GLN A 118 32.51 19.65 3.19
CA GLN A 118 32.40 20.48 4.39
C GLN A 118 30.94 20.77 4.77
N ALA A 119 30.08 21.04 3.78
CA ALA A 119 28.66 21.32 4.02
C ALA A 119 27.91 20.08 4.53
N ILE A 120 28.23 18.91 3.98
CA ILE A 120 27.67 17.63 4.43
C ILE A 120 28.14 17.31 5.85
N LEU A 121 29.44 17.44 6.13
CA LEU A 121 30.00 17.22 7.46
C LEU A 121 29.34 18.10 8.52
N GLU A 122 29.13 19.38 8.20
CA GLU A 122 28.49 20.33 9.12
C GLU A 122 27.03 19.98 9.38
N ALA A 123 26.28 19.56 8.36
CA ALA A 123 24.91 19.10 8.55
C ALA A 123 24.82 17.86 9.45
N ILE A 124 25.74 16.90 9.30
CA ILE A 124 25.79 15.74 10.19
C ILE A 124 26.05 16.17 11.63
N ARG A 125 27.03 17.05 11.88
CA ARG A 125 27.32 17.57 13.23
C ARG A 125 26.12 18.27 13.85
N LEU A 126 25.41 19.10 13.07
CA LEU A 126 24.20 19.77 13.55
C LEU A 126 23.13 18.74 13.94
N MET A 127 22.93 17.69 13.15
CA MET A 127 22.01 16.62 13.52
C MET A 127 22.47 15.83 14.75
N GLU A 128 23.76 15.54 14.91
CA GLU A 128 24.32 14.91 16.12
C GLU A 128 24.00 15.73 17.38
N THR A 129 24.09 17.05 17.32
CA THR A 129 23.72 17.92 18.46
C THR A 129 22.22 17.99 18.73
N ARG A 130 21.39 17.83 17.68
CA ARG A 130 19.93 17.96 17.76
C ARG A 130 19.24 16.69 18.26
N PHE A 131 19.77 15.52 17.90
CA PHE A 131 19.14 14.22 18.16
C PHE A 131 19.84 13.42 19.27
N THR A 132 20.45 14.11 20.24
CA THR A 132 21.17 13.49 21.38
C THR A 132 20.28 12.62 22.26
N ASP A 133 18.98 12.92 22.32
CA ASP A 133 17.99 12.17 23.10
C ASP A 133 17.40 10.95 22.36
N PHE A 134 17.84 10.68 21.13
CA PHE A 134 17.32 9.59 20.28
C PHE A 134 18.37 8.51 20.02
N ALA A 135 17.94 7.27 19.79
CA ALA A 135 18.82 6.20 19.36
C ALA A 135 19.18 6.35 17.87
N VAL A 136 20.17 7.20 17.56
CA VAL A 136 20.66 7.41 16.19
C VAL A 136 21.62 6.29 15.79
N GLU A 137 21.28 5.56 14.72
CA GLU A 137 22.15 4.56 14.11
C GLU A 137 23.20 5.18 13.18
N GLY A 138 22.87 6.32 12.57
CA GLY A 138 23.76 7.06 11.70
C GLY A 138 23.02 8.02 10.78
N TYR A 139 23.58 8.24 9.60
CA TYR A 139 23.13 9.23 8.63
C TYR A 139 23.23 8.69 7.21
N THR A 140 22.29 9.06 6.35
CA THR A 140 22.41 8.87 4.90
C THR A 140 22.73 10.18 4.22
N ILE A 141 23.72 10.14 3.32
CA ILE A 141 23.97 11.19 2.34
C ILE A 141 23.39 10.70 1.03
N ASN A 142 22.41 11.41 0.49
CA ASN A 142 21.63 11.00 -0.67
C ASN A 142 21.83 12.00 -1.81
N GLU A 143 21.76 11.49 -3.04
CA GLU A 143 21.70 12.36 -4.21
C GLU A 143 20.46 13.26 -4.14
N PHE A 144 20.61 14.52 -4.54
CA PHE A 144 19.46 15.40 -4.65
C PHE A 144 18.68 15.09 -5.93
N VAL A 145 17.48 14.54 -5.78
CA VAL A 145 16.56 14.31 -6.90
C VAL A 145 15.81 15.60 -7.22
N GLN A 146 16.15 16.23 -8.34
CA GLN A 146 15.38 17.35 -8.86
C GLN A 146 14.05 16.87 -9.46
N PHE A 147 12.94 17.37 -8.93
CA PHE A 147 11.60 17.19 -9.48
C PHE A 147 10.84 18.52 -9.47
N GLU A 148 9.67 18.54 -10.12
CA GLU A 148 8.77 19.71 -10.16
C GLU A 148 7.60 19.44 -9.21
N PRO A 149 7.45 20.18 -8.09
CA PRO A 149 6.37 19.97 -7.11
C PRO A 149 5.06 20.56 -7.63
N ARG A 150 4.45 19.88 -8.61
CA ARG A 150 3.16 20.24 -9.22
C ARG A 150 2.12 19.18 -8.87
N LEU A 151 0.83 19.53 -8.89
CA LEU A 151 -0.24 18.57 -8.64
C LEU A 151 -0.07 17.33 -9.55
N GLY A 152 -0.06 16.15 -8.94
CA GLY A 152 0.14 14.86 -9.61
C GLY A 152 1.60 14.43 -9.81
N HIS A 153 2.59 15.30 -9.57
CA HIS A 153 4.02 14.95 -9.67
C HIS A 153 4.61 14.30 -8.42
N GLU A 154 3.87 14.38 -7.32
CA GLU A 154 4.09 13.64 -6.09
C GLU A 154 2.95 12.64 -5.95
N MET A 155 3.29 11.38 -5.72
CA MET A 155 2.36 10.26 -5.66
C MET A 155 2.64 9.43 -4.42
N ILE A 156 1.60 8.79 -3.91
CA ILE A 156 1.71 7.83 -2.81
C ILE A 156 1.47 6.44 -3.38
N PHE A 157 2.41 5.54 -3.10
CA PHE A 157 2.28 4.11 -3.38
C PHE A 157 2.25 3.39 -2.05
N GLY A 158 1.22 2.59 -1.82
CA GLY A 158 1.00 1.90 -0.56
C GLY A 158 0.82 0.41 -0.76
N TYR A 159 1.28 -0.35 0.22
CA TYR A 159 0.95 -1.74 0.44
C TYR A 159 0.49 -1.87 1.89
N ARG A 160 -0.57 -2.65 2.11
CA ARG A 160 -1.02 -3.00 3.45
C ARG A 160 -1.52 -4.43 3.48
N PHE A 161 -1.19 -5.14 4.55
CA PHE A 161 -1.81 -6.43 4.85
C PHE A 161 -3.06 -6.22 5.72
N ALA A 162 -4.23 -6.58 5.19
CA ALA A 162 -5.48 -6.62 5.93
C ALA A 162 -5.79 -8.07 6.32
N PRO A 163 -6.03 -8.41 7.60
CA PRO A 163 -6.26 -9.81 8.01
C PRO A 163 -7.37 -10.53 7.24
N ASP A 164 -8.46 -9.82 6.93
CA ASP A 164 -9.63 -10.40 6.24
C ASP A 164 -9.47 -10.48 4.72
N PHE A 165 -8.63 -9.62 4.13
CA PHE A 165 -8.51 -9.47 2.67
C PHE A 165 -7.13 -9.87 2.12
N GLY A 166 -6.15 -10.09 3.00
CA GLY A 166 -4.75 -10.24 2.63
C GLY A 166 -4.11 -8.92 2.18
N PRO A 167 -3.08 -8.99 1.33
CA PRO A 167 -2.45 -7.83 0.72
C PRO A 167 -3.38 -6.94 -0.09
N VAL A 168 -3.23 -5.63 0.08
CA VAL A 168 -3.88 -4.59 -0.74
C VAL A 168 -2.81 -3.59 -1.16
N VAL A 169 -2.76 -3.27 -2.46
CA VAL A 169 -1.90 -2.21 -2.99
C VAL A 169 -2.76 -0.99 -3.28
N SER A 170 -2.34 0.18 -2.80
CA SER A 170 -3.01 1.45 -3.03
C SER A 170 -2.13 2.41 -3.81
N PHE A 171 -2.75 3.27 -4.59
CA PHE A 171 -2.10 4.32 -5.34
C PHE A 171 -2.94 5.58 -5.32
N GLY A 172 -2.30 6.73 -5.14
CA GLY A 172 -3.01 7.99 -5.17
C GLY A 172 -2.09 9.18 -5.39
N PRO A 173 -2.69 10.36 -5.63
CA PRO A 173 -1.96 11.61 -5.62
C PRO A 173 -1.37 11.86 -4.22
N GLY A 174 -0.21 12.51 -4.18
CA GLY A 174 0.48 12.92 -2.95
C GLY A 174 0.83 14.41 -2.96
N GLY A 175 1.51 14.84 -1.90
CA GLY A 175 1.97 16.22 -1.73
C GLY A 175 0.89 17.23 -1.34
N ILE A 176 1.34 18.42 -0.96
CA ILE A 176 0.52 19.47 -0.31
C ILE A 176 -0.69 19.91 -1.14
N PHE A 177 -0.57 19.93 -2.46
CA PHE A 177 -1.68 20.34 -3.34
C PHE A 177 -2.81 19.31 -3.35
N THR A 178 -2.48 18.04 -3.14
CA THR A 178 -3.47 16.97 -3.06
C THR A 178 -4.24 17.05 -1.75
N GLU A 179 -3.56 17.29 -0.63
CA GLU A 179 -4.21 17.46 0.68
C GLU A 179 -5.23 18.61 0.64
N PHE A 180 -4.87 19.72 -0.02
CA PHE A 180 -5.78 20.85 -0.21
C PHE A 180 -6.99 20.50 -1.10
N LEU A 181 -6.81 19.67 -2.13
CA LEU A 181 -7.84 19.37 -3.13
C LEU A 181 -8.63 18.08 -2.86
N ALA A 182 -8.28 17.31 -1.84
CA ALA A 182 -8.85 15.99 -1.58
C ALA A 182 -10.39 15.99 -1.53
N GLY A 183 -10.99 17.00 -0.90
CA GLY A 183 -12.46 17.14 -0.79
C GLY A 183 -13.17 17.47 -2.11
N SER A 184 -12.43 17.82 -3.17
CA SER A 184 -12.97 18.15 -4.49
C SER A 184 -12.88 16.98 -5.49
N PHE A 185 -12.22 15.88 -5.12
CA PHE A 185 -12.12 14.72 -6.00
C PHE A 185 -13.42 13.92 -6.01
N LYS A 186 -13.75 13.37 -7.18
CA LYS A 186 -14.88 12.44 -7.29
C LYS A 186 -14.56 11.18 -6.47
N PRO A 187 -15.53 10.61 -5.76
CA PRO A 187 -15.34 9.32 -5.10
C PRO A 187 -14.79 8.27 -6.07
N GLY A 188 -13.72 7.58 -5.65
CA GLY A 188 -13.06 6.53 -6.44
C GLY A 188 -12.11 7.00 -7.55
N SER A 189 -11.94 8.31 -7.80
CA SER A 189 -11.05 8.80 -8.88
C SER A 189 -9.64 9.19 -8.42
N ALA A 190 -9.46 9.40 -7.11
CA ALA A 190 -8.19 9.83 -6.53
C ALA A 190 -7.34 8.66 -6.06
N ASN A 191 -7.94 7.78 -5.24
CA ASN A 191 -7.25 6.62 -4.68
C ASN A 191 -7.71 5.36 -5.39
N LEU A 192 -6.77 4.65 -5.99
CA LEU A 192 -6.95 3.33 -6.55
C LEU A 192 -6.52 2.29 -5.51
N CYS A 193 -7.24 1.17 -5.46
CA CYS A 193 -6.92 0.04 -4.60
C CYS A 193 -7.00 -1.24 -5.42
N PHE A 194 -6.02 -2.11 -5.25
CA PHE A 194 -5.85 -3.33 -6.04
C PHE A 194 -5.63 -4.52 -5.11
N SER A 195 -6.35 -5.61 -5.38
CA SER A 195 -6.04 -6.93 -4.84
C SER A 195 -5.00 -7.59 -5.75
N PRO A 196 -3.82 -8.00 -5.23
CA PRO A 196 -2.76 -8.59 -6.05
C PRO A 196 -3.16 -9.86 -6.79
N ARG A 197 -4.14 -10.61 -6.29
CA ARG A 197 -4.60 -11.86 -6.91
C ARG A 197 -5.58 -11.67 -8.05
N THR A 198 -6.19 -10.49 -8.16
CA THR A 198 -7.18 -10.18 -9.20
C THR A 198 -6.68 -9.09 -10.16
N ALA A 199 -5.74 -8.27 -9.72
CA ALA A 199 -5.17 -7.22 -10.53
C ALA A 199 -4.25 -7.80 -11.61
N THR A 200 -4.63 -7.59 -12.86
CA THR A 200 -3.78 -7.80 -14.03
C THR A 200 -3.24 -6.47 -14.52
N ARG A 201 -2.19 -6.50 -15.35
CA ARG A 201 -1.65 -5.29 -15.99
C ARG A 201 -2.74 -4.49 -16.72
N ASP A 202 -3.67 -5.15 -17.39
CA ASP A 202 -4.75 -4.50 -18.12
C ASP A 202 -5.75 -3.83 -17.18
N THR A 203 -6.15 -4.50 -16.10
CA THR A 203 -7.03 -3.89 -15.10
C THR A 203 -6.38 -2.70 -14.40
N VAL A 204 -5.05 -2.76 -14.16
CA VAL A 204 -4.29 -1.64 -13.60
C VAL A 204 -4.24 -0.48 -14.56
N ARG A 205 -3.99 -0.73 -15.86
CA ARG A 205 -3.99 0.30 -16.90
C ARG A 205 -5.36 0.98 -16.99
N GLU A 206 -6.44 0.21 -17.08
CA GLU A 206 -7.80 0.76 -17.16
C GLU A 206 -8.16 1.62 -15.95
N ALA A 207 -7.84 1.14 -14.74
CA ALA A 207 -8.07 1.90 -13.51
C ALA A 207 -7.22 3.19 -13.46
N LEU A 208 -5.95 3.12 -13.90
CA LEU A 208 -5.08 4.28 -13.99
C LEU A 208 -5.61 5.30 -14.99
N GLU A 209 -6.07 4.89 -16.17
CA GLU A 209 -6.58 5.80 -17.20
C GLU A 209 -7.73 6.68 -16.70
N GLY A 210 -8.57 6.14 -15.81
CA GLY A 210 -9.66 6.85 -15.13
C GLY A 210 -9.22 7.71 -13.93
N SER A 211 -7.96 7.66 -13.51
CA SER A 211 -7.47 8.36 -12.32
C SER A 211 -7.08 9.82 -12.56
N VAL A 212 -7.19 10.64 -11.50
CA VAL A 212 -6.77 12.04 -11.53
C VAL A 212 -5.27 12.17 -11.84
N VAL A 213 -4.44 11.28 -11.28
CA VAL A 213 -2.99 11.32 -11.49
C VAL A 213 -2.66 11.10 -12.97
N HIS A 214 -3.19 10.06 -13.60
CA HIS A 214 -2.96 9.80 -15.02
C HIS A 214 -3.38 10.98 -15.90
N GLY A 215 -4.54 11.60 -15.62
CA GLY A 215 -4.99 12.81 -16.31
C GLY A 215 -3.99 13.96 -16.23
N LEU A 216 -3.39 14.17 -15.05
CA LEU A 216 -2.46 15.27 -14.80
C LEU A 216 -1.06 15.06 -15.40
N VAL A 217 -0.53 13.84 -15.33
CA VAL A 217 0.89 13.59 -15.67
C VAL A 217 1.12 12.76 -16.94
N SER A 218 0.13 12.01 -17.41
CA SER A 218 0.30 11.08 -18.54
C SER A 218 -0.61 11.38 -19.73
N ALA A 219 -1.90 11.59 -19.53
CA ALA A 219 -2.79 12.04 -20.61
C ALA A 219 -2.48 13.49 -21.02
N GLY A 220 -2.11 14.32 -20.03
CA GLY A 220 -1.88 15.74 -20.19
C GLY A 220 -3.18 16.55 -20.25
N LEU A 221 -3.13 17.78 -19.74
CA LEU A 221 -4.15 18.79 -19.96
C LEU A 221 -4.01 19.41 -21.36
N ARG A 222 -5.04 20.11 -21.83
CA ARG A 222 -5.00 20.83 -23.12
C ARG A 222 -3.71 21.66 -23.24
N ASN A 223 -2.98 21.46 -24.34
CA ASN A 223 -1.72 22.14 -24.66
C ASN A 223 -0.55 21.85 -23.69
N THR A 224 -0.59 20.74 -22.95
CA THR A 224 0.54 20.28 -22.13
C THR A 224 1.16 19.02 -22.70
N LYS A 225 2.46 18.84 -22.48
CA LYS A 225 3.14 17.57 -22.79
C LYS A 225 3.04 16.65 -21.57
N PRO A 226 2.82 15.35 -21.76
CA PRO A 226 2.92 14.37 -20.68
C PRO A 226 4.26 14.49 -19.95
N SER A 227 4.21 14.46 -18.62
CA SER A 227 5.41 14.47 -17.79
C SER A 227 6.02 13.07 -17.67
N ILE A 228 5.20 12.03 -17.82
CA ILE A 228 5.60 10.62 -17.74
C ILE A 228 4.68 9.73 -18.59
N SER A 229 5.20 8.62 -19.09
CA SER A 229 4.40 7.61 -19.79
C SER A 229 3.39 6.95 -18.84
N GLY A 230 2.18 6.66 -19.32
CA GLY A 230 1.22 5.85 -18.57
C GLY A 230 1.74 4.45 -18.25
N GLU A 231 2.52 3.85 -19.16
CA GLU A 231 3.14 2.54 -18.90
C GLU A 231 4.17 2.58 -17.76
N GLU A 232 4.85 3.71 -17.52
CA GLU A 232 5.78 3.82 -16.37
C GLU A 232 5.01 3.79 -15.03
N LEU A 233 3.78 4.33 -14.99
CA LEU A 233 2.89 4.23 -13.82
C LEU A 233 2.40 2.78 -13.63
N VAL A 234 2.01 2.12 -14.73
CA VAL A 234 1.59 0.71 -14.72
C VAL A 234 2.75 -0.17 -14.22
N ASP A 235 3.95 0.00 -14.78
CA ASP A 235 5.15 -0.74 -14.40
C ASP A 235 5.46 -0.60 -12.91
N ALA A 236 5.36 0.61 -12.36
CA ALA A 236 5.58 0.84 -10.94
C ALA A 236 4.52 0.16 -10.06
N LEU A 237 3.24 0.26 -10.40
CA LEU A 237 2.18 -0.42 -9.66
C LEU A 237 2.32 -1.94 -9.70
N MET A 238 2.68 -2.49 -10.86
CA MET A 238 2.89 -3.93 -11.02
C MET A 238 4.04 -4.44 -10.14
N LYS A 239 5.12 -3.67 -9.94
CA LYS A 239 6.20 -4.04 -8.99
C LYS A 239 5.69 -4.20 -7.55
N PHE A 240 4.78 -3.32 -7.11
CA PHE A 240 4.16 -3.45 -5.78
C PHE A 240 3.22 -4.65 -5.70
N LEU A 241 2.42 -4.88 -6.75
CA LEU A 241 1.49 -6.02 -6.83
C LEU A 241 2.24 -7.35 -6.82
N GLU A 242 3.28 -7.49 -7.63
CA GLU A 242 4.11 -8.71 -7.74
C GLU A 242 4.88 -8.99 -6.43
N ALA A 243 5.32 -7.95 -5.72
CA ALA A 243 6.03 -8.08 -4.45
C ALA A 243 5.12 -8.33 -3.23
N SER A 244 3.82 -8.06 -3.34
CA SER A 244 2.87 -7.99 -2.21
C SER A 244 2.81 -9.25 -1.32
N GLU A 245 2.78 -10.43 -1.92
CA GLU A 245 2.73 -11.70 -1.18
C GLU A 245 4.08 -12.00 -0.50
N ALA A 246 5.19 -11.64 -1.16
CA ALA A 246 6.53 -11.75 -0.58
C ALA A 246 6.74 -10.79 0.59
N LEU A 247 6.20 -9.56 0.51
CA LEU A 247 6.16 -8.62 1.63
C LEU A 247 5.43 -9.23 2.82
N ALA A 248 4.23 -9.79 2.58
CA ALA A 248 3.43 -10.43 3.62
C ALA A 248 4.17 -11.61 4.29
N ALA A 249 4.73 -12.51 3.48
CA ALA A 249 5.50 -13.66 3.95
C ALA A 249 6.74 -13.26 4.78
N SER A 250 7.33 -12.09 4.49
CA SER A 250 8.44 -11.54 5.27
C SER A 250 8.01 -10.84 6.57
N GLY A 251 6.70 -10.71 6.85
CA GLY A 251 6.17 -10.04 8.04
C GLY A 251 6.01 -8.53 7.90
N VAL A 252 6.01 -8.00 6.68
CA VAL A 252 5.66 -6.59 6.42
C VAL A 252 4.14 -6.46 6.46
N SER A 253 3.66 -5.50 7.26
CA SER A 253 2.23 -5.20 7.39
C SER A 253 1.82 -3.92 6.67
N GLU A 254 2.76 -3.00 6.47
CA GLU A 254 2.56 -1.74 5.78
C GLU A 254 3.85 -1.34 5.07
N PHE A 255 3.75 -0.85 3.83
CA PHE A 255 4.85 -0.28 3.09
C PHE A 255 4.31 0.90 2.28
N GLU A 256 4.67 2.11 2.70
CA GLU A 256 4.29 3.35 2.04
C GLU A 256 5.52 4.02 1.42
N VAL A 257 5.42 4.39 0.15
CA VAL A 257 6.35 5.33 -0.50
C VAL A 257 5.66 6.67 -0.61
N ASN A 258 6.24 7.67 0.05
CA ASN A 258 5.68 9.00 0.14
C ASN A 258 6.80 10.05 0.34
N PRO A 259 7.17 10.84 -0.69
CA PRO A 259 6.62 10.84 -2.04
C PRO A 259 7.36 9.90 -3.01
N MET A 260 6.60 9.34 -3.95
CA MET A 260 7.10 8.90 -5.25
C MET A 260 7.05 10.09 -6.21
N VAL A 261 8.18 10.46 -6.83
CA VAL A 261 8.28 11.65 -7.69
C VAL A 261 8.65 11.34 -9.13
N ILE A 262 8.28 12.23 -10.04
CA ILE A 262 8.71 12.18 -11.45
C ILE A 262 10.07 12.88 -11.60
N ARG A 263 11.11 12.11 -11.91
CA ARG A 263 12.42 12.64 -12.28
C ARG A 263 12.55 12.74 -13.80
N LYS A 264 12.87 13.95 -14.29
CA LYS A 264 13.18 14.19 -15.71
C LYS A 264 14.67 14.03 -15.96
N TYR A 265 15.00 13.45 -17.10
CA TYR A 265 16.37 13.32 -17.60
C TYR A 265 16.48 14.05 -18.93
N LEU A 266 17.56 14.82 -19.12
CA LEU A 266 17.76 15.53 -20.38
C LEU A 266 18.01 14.50 -21.50
N GLY A 267 17.13 14.48 -22.51
CA GLY A 267 17.26 13.57 -23.65
C GLY A 267 16.89 12.10 -23.37
N MET A 268 16.32 11.78 -22.21
CA MET A 268 15.86 10.42 -21.87
C MET A 268 14.43 10.46 -21.33
N ALA A 269 13.77 9.31 -21.27
CA ALA A 269 12.44 9.19 -20.68
C ALA A 269 12.45 9.52 -19.18
N SER A 270 11.42 10.23 -18.71
CA SER A 270 11.17 10.45 -17.29
C SER A 270 10.97 9.11 -16.56
N ARG A 271 11.36 9.05 -15.29
CA ARG A 271 11.17 7.87 -14.43
C ARG A 271 10.59 8.24 -13.08
N LEU A 272 9.97 7.26 -12.43
CA LEU A 272 9.53 7.40 -11.04
C LEU A 272 10.70 7.11 -10.10
N VAL A 273 10.82 7.90 -9.03
CA VAL A 273 11.83 7.73 -7.98
C VAL A 273 11.17 7.88 -6.61
N ALA A 274 11.35 6.89 -5.75
CA ALA A 274 10.86 6.89 -4.37
C ALA A 274 11.82 7.69 -3.48
N LEU A 275 11.41 8.86 -2.99
CA LEU A 275 12.31 9.73 -2.20
C LEU A 275 12.40 9.34 -0.73
N ASP A 276 11.35 8.70 -0.23
CA ASP A 276 11.25 8.22 1.14
C ASP A 276 10.28 7.03 1.20
N CYS A 277 10.41 6.22 2.25
CA CYS A 277 9.47 5.16 2.53
C CYS A 277 9.35 4.85 4.02
N LEU A 278 8.19 4.31 4.38
CA LEU A 278 7.88 3.78 5.69
C LEU A 278 7.50 2.31 5.55
N VAL A 279 8.16 1.43 6.31
CA VAL A 279 7.84 0.00 6.34
C VAL A 279 7.58 -0.43 7.78
N LYS A 280 6.38 -0.95 8.05
CA LYS A 280 6.02 -1.51 9.35
C LYS A 280 5.98 -3.03 9.31
N LEU A 281 6.47 -3.61 10.39
CA LEU A 281 6.49 -5.04 10.63
C LEU A 281 5.32 -5.44 11.54
N LYS A 282 4.86 -6.67 11.38
CA LYS A 282 3.91 -7.28 12.31
C LYS A 282 4.25 -8.74 12.49
N ASP A 283 4.17 -9.20 13.73
CA ASP A 283 4.07 -10.62 14.01
C ASP A 283 2.66 -11.09 13.70
N PHE A 284 2.46 -11.72 12.54
CA PHE A 284 1.15 -12.21 12.13
C PHE A 284 0.65 -13.37 13.00
N ALA A 285 1.54 -14.09 13.70
CA ALA A 285 1.13 -15.11 14.67
C ALA A 285 0.36 -14.48 15.85
N SER A 286 0.69 -13.25 16.25
CA SER A 286 -0.02 -12.53 17.32
C SER A 286 -1.50 -12.23 17.00
N ILE A 287 -1.90 -12.32 15.73
CA ILE A 287 -3.30 -12.15 15.28
C ILE A 287 -3.90 -13.45 14.74
N GLY A 288 -3.34 -14.60 15.11
CA GLY A 288 -3.88 -15.91 14.77
C GLY A 288 -3.66 -16.34 13.32
N LEU A 289 -2.64 -15.78 12.64
CA LEU A 289 -2.29 -16.20 11.28
C LEU A 289 -1.02 -17.04 11.29
N THR A 290 -1.06 -18.14 10.55
CA THR A 290 0.12 -18.94 10.20
C THR A 290 0.88 -18.23 9.09
N SER A 291 2.20 -18.08 9.25
CA SER A 291 3.07 -17.45 8.26
C SER A 291 4.34 -18.27 8.08
N THR A 292 4.71 -18.51 6.81
CA THR A 292 6.00 -19.08 6.42
C THR A 292 6.61 -18.20 5.35
N ILE A 293 7.88 -18.44 5.00
CA ILE A 293 8.51 -17.70 3.90
C ILE A 293 8.03 -18.15 2.50
N GLU A 294 7.32 -19.28 2.44
CA GLU A 294 6.85 -19.92 1.20
C GLU A 294 5.35 -19.73 0.98
N ALA A 295 4.62 -19.19 1.96
CA ALA A 295 3.18 -18.98 1.89
C ALA A 295 2.78 -17.63 2.50
N MET A 296 1.73 -17.03 1.96
CA MET A 296 1.13 -15.84 2.57
C MET A 296 0.63 -16.13 3.98
N PRO A 297 0.66 -15.14 4.90
CA PRO A 297 -0.03 -15.24 6.17
C PRO A 297 -1.51 -15.58 5.96
N HIS A 298 -1.97 -16.66 6.58
CA HIS A 298 -3.34 -17.16 6.46
C HIS A 298 -3.83 -17.81 7.76
N ASN A 299 -5.14 -17.89 7.92
CA ASN A 299 -5.75 -18.58 9.06
C ASN A 299 -5.83 -20.08 8.76
N ALA A 300 -4.97 -20.89 9.37
CA ALA A 300 -4.94 -22.34 9.19
C ALA A 300 -6.19 -23.04 9.76
N ASP A 301 -6.90 -22.42 10.70
CA ASP A 301 -8.19 -22.95 11.18
C ASP A 301 -9.31 -22.76 10.14
N GLN A 302 -9.07 -21.99 9.08
CA GLN A 302 -9.99 -21.69 7.99
C GLN A 302 -9.48 -22.16 6.61
N ASP A 303 -8.85 -23.34 6.55
CA ASP A 303 -8.36 -23.94 5.31
C ASP A 303 -9.46 -24.23 4.27
N SER A 304 -10.71 -24.38 4.73
CA SER A 304 -11.89 -24.46 3.87
C SER A 304 -12.71 -23.17 3.96
N ARG A 305 -12.85 -22.49 2.82
CA ARG A 305 -13.70 -21.31 2.74
C ARG A 305 -15.07 -21.71 2.20
N PRO A 306 -16.19 -21.41 2.89
CA PRO A 306 -17.52 -21.70 2.39
C PRO A 306 -17.93 -20.65 1.33
N VAL A 307 -17.15 -20.53 0.26
CA VAL A 307 -17.34 -19.52 -0.79
C VAL A 307 -18.74 -19.63 -1.41
N GLU A 308 -19.28 -20.86 -1.52
CA GLU A 308 -20.64 -21.09 -1.99
C GLU A 308 -21.72 -20.44 -1.11
N ASN A 309 -21.46 -20.30 0.20
CA ASN A 309 -22.40 -19.61 1.10
C ASN A 309 -22.41 -18.09 0.88
N ILE A 310 -21.32 -17.50 0.35
CA ILE A 310 -21.30 -16.08 -0.02
C ILE A 310 -22.23 -15.83 -1.22
N GLY A 311 -22.33 -16.78 -2.15
CA GLY A 311 -23.25 -16.69 -3.28
C GLY A 311 -24.70 -16.46 -2.86
N ARG A 312 -25.14 -17.08 -1.75
CA ARG A 312 -26.49 -16.87 -1.18
C ARG A 312 -26.72 -15.46 -0.64
N ILE A 313 -25.67 -14.71 -0.34
CA ILE A 313 -25.75 -13.31 0.11
C ILE A 313 -25.72 -12.36 -1.10
N LEU A 314 -24.88 -12.65 -2.10
CA LEU A 314 -24.70 -11.77 -3.26
C LEU A 314 -25.81 -11.93 -4.30
N GLU A 315 -26.30 -13.15 -4.52
CA GLU A 315 -27.31 -13.51 -5.50
C GLU A 315 -28.38 -14.42 -4.89
N PRO A 316 -29.16 -13.96 -3.88
CA PRO A 316 -30.19 -14.78 -3.26
C PRO A 316 -31.32 -15.07 -4.25
N ALA A 317 -31.79 -16.33 -4.34
CA ALA A 317 -32.98 -16.70 -5.09
C ALA A 317 -34.25 -16.66 -4.23
N SER A 318 -34.10 -16.45 -2.92
CA SER A 318 -35.18 -16.29 -1.94
C SER A 318 -34.71 -15.48 -0.74
N ALA A 319 -35.62 -14.70 -0.16
CA ALA A 319 -35.33 -13.90 1.02
C ALA A 319 -36.42 -14.01 2.07
N ALA A 320 -36.04 -14.01 3.36
CA ALA A 320 -36.96 -13.77 4.47
C ALA A 320 -36.57 -12.51 5.23
N ILE A 321 -37.58 -11.79 5.74
CA ILE A 321 -37.40 -10.59 6.55
C ILE A 321 -38.30 -10.69 7.78
N ILE A 322 -37.73 -10.55 8.97
CA ILE A 322 -38.51 -10.35 10.20
C ILE A 322 -38.57 -8.86 10.54
N GLY A 323 -39.60 -8.45 11.27
CA GLY A 323 -39.71 -7.06 11.74
C GLY A 323 -40.22 -6.07 10.69
N VAL A 324 -40.85 -6.52 9.59
CA VAL A 324 -41.54 -5.61 8.65
C VAL A 324 -42.82 -5.05 9.29
N SER A 325 -42.98 -3.73 9.28
CA SER A 325 -44.20 -3.06 9.76
C SER A 325 -45.32 -3.12 8.71
N GLU A 326 -46.58 -3.29 9.12
CA GLU A 326 -47.74 -3.20 8.21
C GLU A 326 -48.12 -1.74 7.93
N LYS A 327 -48.08 -0.89 8.97
CA LYS A 327 -48.75 0.42 8.98
C LYS A 327 -47.85 1.59 8.68
N GLY A 328 -46.53 1.40 8.65
CA GLY A 328 -45.59 2.50 8.51
C GLY A 328 -44.19 2.06 8.08
N MET A 329 -43.32 3.04 7.88
CA MET A 329 -41.93 2.80 7.52
C MET A 329 -41.12 2.38 8.75
N ASN A 330 -40.31 1.34 8.60
CA ASN A 330 -39.28 0.94 9.54
C ASN A 330 -38.15 0.24 8.76
N ASN A 331 -37.05 -0.13 9.44
CA ASN A 331 -35.90 -0.75 8.78
C ASN A 331 -36.29 -1.98 7.93
N GLY A 332 -37.15 -2.87 8.47
CA GLY A 332 -37.65 -4.03 7.71
C GLY A 332 -38.46 -3.62 6.47
N ARG A 333 -39.28 -2.57 6.56
CA ARG A 333 -40.03 -2.01 5.41
C ARG A 333 -39.11 -1.41 4.35
N ILE A 334 -38.03 -0.73 4.76
CA ILE A 334 -37.02 -0.16 3.87
C ILE A 334 -36.31 -1.29 3.12
N ILE A 335 -35.88 -2.35 3.83
CA ILE A 335 -35.20 -3.50 3.22
C ILE A 335 -36.12 -4.21 2.22
N LEU A 336 -37.38 -4.46 2.60
CA LEU A 336 -38.38 -5.05 1.70
C LEU A 336 -38.54 -4.23 0.42
N ARG A 337 -38.68 -2.90 0.56
CA ARG A 337 -38.83 -2.02 -0.61
C ARG A 337 -37.59 -1.99 -1.48
N ASN A 338 -36.40 -1.93 -0.89
CA ASN A 338 -35.16 -1.98 -1.66
C ASN A 338 -35.07 -3.27 -2.48
N LEU A 339 -35.45 -4.42 -1.93
CA LEU A 339 -35.47 -5.68 -2.70
C LEU A 339 -36.46 -5.61 -3.86
N LEU A 340 -37.69 -5.17 -3.60
CA LEU A 340 -38.75 -5.07 -4.62
C LEU A 340 -38.40 -4.06 -5.73
N GLU A 341 -37.93 -2.87 -5.36
CA GLU A 341 -37.58 -1.79 -6.28
C GLU A 341 -36.38 -2.12 -7.16
N ASN A 342 -35.50 -3.01 -6.69
CA ASN A 342 -34.36 -3.53 -7.47
C ASN A 342 -34.69 -4.86 -8.19
N GLY A 343 -35.97 -5.21 -8.32
CA GLY A 343 -36.43 -6.29 -9.19
C GLY A 343 -36.41 -7.69 -8.59
N PHE A 344 -36.30 -7.82 -7.26
CA PHE A 344 -36.41 -9.12 -6.60
C PHE A 344 -37.85 -9.65 -6.67
N ASP A 345 -38.02 -10.93 -7.02
CA ASP A 345 -39.35 -11.54 -7.19
C ASP A 345 -40.16 -11.53 -5.87
N PRO A 346 -41.30 -10.81 -5.79
CA PRO A 346 -42.12 -10.75 -4.58
C PRO A 346 -42.60 -12.13 -4.10
N ALA A 347 -42.77 -13.10 -5.01
CA ALA A 347 -43.21 -14.46 -4.67
C ALA A 347 -42.13 -15.27 -3.94
N ARG A 348 -40.87 -14.82 -4.04
CA ARG A 348 -39.70 -15.42 -3.39
C ARG A 348 -39.27 -14.65 -2.12
N ILE A 349 -40.08 -13.68 -1.70
CA ILE A 349 -39.86 -12.92 -0.46
C ILE A 349 -40.92 -13.33 0.57
N TYR A 350 -40.44 -13.72 1.75
CA TYR A 350 -41.26 -14.11 2.88
C TYR A 350 -41.09 -13.14 4.04
N ILE A 351 -42.19 -12.78 4.69
CA ILE A 351 -42.18 -11.87 5.83
C ILE A 351 -42.58 -12.65 7.06
N VAL A 352 -41.68 -12.74 8.04
CA VAL A 352 -41.97 -13.42 9.31
C VAL A 352 -42.73 -12.43 10.20
N LYS A 353 -44.06 -12.58 10.24
CA LYS A 353 -44.97 -11.73 11.02
C LYS A 353 -46.26 -12.46 11.37
N PRO A 354 -46.53 -12.72 12.66
CA PRO A 354 -47.82 -13.23 13.11
C PRO A 354 -48.98 -12.29 12.77
N GLY A 355 -50.12 -12.84 12.33
CA GLY A 355 -51.38 -12.11 12.18
C GLY A 355 -51.59 -11.40 10.84
N ALA A 356 -50.59 -11.35 9.96
CA ALA A 356 -50.71 -10.83 8.60
C ALA A 356 -50.61 -11.96 7.57
N SER A 357 -51.33 -11.83 6.45
CA SER A 357 -51.24 -12.77 5.32
C SER A 357 -50.28 -12.30 4.22
N SER A 358 -50.20 -10.99 3.99
CA SER A 358 -49.30 -10.38 3.02
C SER A 358 -48.98 -8.94 3.36
N ILE A 359 -47.79 -8.47 2.95
CA ILE A 359 -47.34 -7.09 3.06
C ILE A 359 -46.61 -6.74 1.76
N ASP A 360 -46.99 -5.66 1.09
CA ASP A 360 -46.49 -5.23 -0.23
C ASP A 360 -46.45 -6.34 -1.29
N GLY A 361 -47.43 -7.24 -1.27
CA GLY A 361 -47.53 -8.35 -2.21
C GLY A 361 -46.67 -9.57 -1.86
N CYS A 362 -45.82 -9.48 -0.82
CA CYS A 362 -45.02 -10.60 -0.33
C CYS A 362 -45.78 -11.42 0.70
N ARG A 363 -45.56 -12.74 0.71
CA ARG A 363 -46.24 -13.69 1.61
C ARG A 363 -45.77 -13.52 3.04
N CYS A 364 -46.70 -13.46 4.00
CA CYS A 364 -46.37 -13.52 5.43
C CYS A 364 -46.47 -14.94 5.97
N VAL A 365 -45.56 -15.29 6.88
CA VAL A 365 -45.59 -16.52 7.68
C VAL A 365 -45.55 -16.15 9.17
N PRO A 366 -46.21 -16.89 10.06
CA PRO A 366 -46.30 -16.50 11.48
C PRO A 366 -44.97 -16.65 12.21
N ASP A 367 -44.14 -17.62 11.84
CA ASP A 367 -42.85 -17.89 12.45
C ASP A 367 -41.88 -18.53 11.43
N ILE A 368 -40.61 -18.68 11.84
CA ILE A 368 -39.53 -19.20 11.00
C ILE A 368 -39.78 -20.67 10.60
N ALA A 369 -40.40 -21.47 11.48
CA ALA A 369 -40.66 -22.88 11.20
C ALA A 369 -41.72 -23.08 10.10
N GLN A 370 -42.52 -22.06 9.83
CA GLN A 370 -43.54 -22.04 8.77
C GLN A 370 -43.04 -21.46 7.44
N LEU A 371 -41.74 -21.16 7.31
CA LEU A 371 -41.16 -20.80 6.01
C LEU A 371 -41.32 -21.99 5.04
N PRO A 372 -41.79 -21.76 3.80
CA PRO A 372 -42.07 -22.84 2.85
C PRO A 372 -40.80 -23.49 2.29
N GLU A 373 -39.66 -22.83 2.43
CA GLU A 373 -38.35 -23.31 2.02
C GLU A 373 -37.26 -22.73 2.92
N LYS A 374 -36.07 -23.32 2.87
CA LYS A 374 -34.88 -22.71 3.44
C LYS A 374 -34.46 -21.56 2.54
N VAL A 375 -34.63 -20.32 3.00
CA VAL A 375 -34.27 -19.12 2.23
C VAL A 375 -32.76 -18.95 2.10
N ASP A 376 -32.33 -18.30 1.03
CA ASP A 376 -30.91 -17.97 0.80
C ASP A 376 -30.44 -16.82 1.70
N LEU A 377 -31.26 -15.78 1.82
CA LEU A 377 -30.99 -14.61 2.65
C LEU A 377 -32.05 -14.49 3.75
N PHE A 378 -31.63 -14.41 5.01
CA PHE A 378 -32.53 -14.09 6.12
C PHE A 378 -32.05 -12.84 6.85
N VAL A 379 -32.88 -11.80 6.81
CA VAL A 379 -32.61 -10.52 7.47
C VAL A 379 -33.34 -10.45 8.80
N LEU A 380 -32.57 -10.28 9.88
CA LEU A 380 -33.02 -10.23 11.28
C LEU A 380 -33.10 -8.81 11.84
#